data_AF-A0A1V4VHM0-F1
#
_entry.id   AF-A0A1V4VHM0-F1
#
_cell.length_a   1.000
_cell.length_b   1.000
_cell.length_c   1.000
_cell.angle_alpha   90.00
_cell.angle_beta   90.00
_cell.angle_gamma   90.00
#
_symmetry.space_group_name_H-M   'P 1'
#
loop_
_entity.id
_entity.type
_entity.pdbx_description
1 polymer ?
#
loop_
_entity_poly.entity_id
_entity_poly.type
_entity_poly.pdbx_seq_one_letter_code
_entity_poly.pdbx_strand_id
1 'polypeptide(L)'
;MLAYKVLSSCESSSWTTALNGYLDLQGFARSTSYRAARFLENNYGAKVATIPIAYPFEMHNDRKAVADFSHRHAAVAAGLGTFGRHNLVIHPRFGTRVNFVSIISNLDMESTLQKHEDLCVRCDLCVENCPGRALDHEGITDVMKCMKNSLPYGLVEDIGFWIQFANSSPEEQKEMLMRERYANLKQSAHLGNQYMCFNCMKTCPVGC
;
A
#
# COMPACT_ATOMS: atom_id res chain seq x y z
N MET A 1 -4.55 12.34 10.95
CA MET A 1 -4.07 11.55 9.79
C MET A 1 -3.00 12.34 9.06
N LEU A 2 -2.00 11.70 8.45
CA LEU A 2 -0.95 12.39 7.68
C LEU A 2 -0.93 11.86 6.24
N ALA A 3 -0.82 12.77 5.27
CA ALA A 3 -0.76 12.47 3.84
C ALA A 3 0.61 12.85 3.29
N TYR A 4 1.24 11.97 2.52
CA TYR A 4 2.54 12.16 1.93
C TYR A 4 2.45 12.01 0.42
N LYS A 5 2.98 13.00 -0.32
CA LYS A 5 3.11 12.89 -1.77
C LYS A 5 4.10 11.78 -2.12
N VAL A 6 3.67 10.86 -2.97
CA VAL A 6 4.52 9.79 -3.50
C VAL A 6 5.56 10.41 -4.45
N LEU A 7 6.80 9.91 -4.37
CA LEU A 7 7.87 10.36 -5.27
C LEU A 7 7.53 10.03 -6.73
N SER A 8 7.96 10.89 -7.66
CA SER A 8 7.76 10.69 -9.10
C SER A 8 8.43 9.42 -9.63
N SER A 9 9.36 8.81 -8.88
CA SER A 9 9.94 7.51 -9.20
C SER A 9 8.90 6.40 -9.37
N CYS A 10 7.71 6.52 -8.80
CA CYS A 10 6.59 5.59 -9.01
C CYS A 10 6.12 5.53 -10.48
N GLU A 11 6.47 6.51 -11.31
CA GLU A 11 6.15 6.55 -12.74
C GLU A 11 7.20 5.82 -13.59
N SER A 12 8.34 5.44 -13.00
CA SER A 12 9.39 4.71 -13.69
C SER A 12 8.89 3.37 -14.22
N SER A 13 9.39 2.99 -15.41
CA SER A 13 9.21 1.63 -15.94
C SER A 13 10.08 0.61 -15.20
N SER A 14 11.13 1.05 -14.50
CA SER A 14 11.94 0.20 -13.63
C SER A 14 11.26 0.02 -12.28
N TRP A 15 10.86 -1.22 -11.98
CA TRP A 15 10.25 -1.56 -10.70
C TRP A 15 11.18 -1.26 -9.53
N THR A 16 12.50 -1.43 -9.69
CA THR A 16 13.49 -1.13 -8.65
C THR A 16 13.53 0.35 -8.31
N THR A 17 13.47 1.22 -9.32
CA THR A 17 13.42 2.68 -9.13
C THR A 17 12.12 3.09 -8.43
N ALA A 18 10.98 2.53 -8.85
CA ALA A 18 9.69 2.82 -8.24
C ALA A 18 9.61 2.33 -6.78
N LEU A 19 10.07 1.10 -6.52
CA LEU A 19 10.10 0.51 -5.19
C LEU A 19 11.02 1.28 -4.24
N ASN A 20 12.21 1.68 -4.67
CA ASN A 20 13.13 2.46 -3.81
C ASN A 20 12.48 3.75 -3.32
N GLY A 21 11.86 4.53 -4.21
CA GLY A 21 11.17 5.74 -3.77
C GLY A 21 9.96 5.47 -2.86
N TYR A 22 9.30 4.32 -3.01
CA TYR A 22 8.25 3.88 -2.09
C TYR A 22 8.81 3.49 -0.71
N LEU A 23 9.99 2.86 -0.66
CA LEU A 23 10.68 2.53 0.60
C LEU A 23 11.19 3.79 1.31
N ASP A 24 11.75 4.76 0.57
CA ASP A 24 12.16 6.05 1.10
C ASP A 24 10.98 6.79 1.75
N LEU A 25 9.83 6.78 1.06
CA LEU A 25 8.59 7.36 1.58
C LEU A 25 8.14 6.67 2.88
N GLN A 26 8.22 5.34 2.94
CA GLN A 26 7.88 4.58 4.15
C GLN A 26 8.80 4.92 5.32
N GLY A 27 10.11 5.01 5.08
CA GLY A 27 11.09 5.41 6.09
C GLY A 27 10.82 6.82 6.62
N PHE A 28 10.60 7.77 5.70
CA PHE A 28 10.24 9.14 6.05
C PHE A 28 8.93 9.22 6.85
N ALA A 29 7.87 8.57 6.36
CA ALA A 29 6.55 8.58 7.00
C ALA A 29 6.57 7.95 8.39
N ARG A 30 7.38 6.90 8.60
CA ARG A 30 7.57 6.30 9.94
C ARG A 30 8.26 7.27 10.89
N SER A 31 9.32 7.94 10.45
CA SER A 31 10.04 8.93 11.26
C SER A 31 9.14 10.11 11.66
N THR A 32 8.39 10.67 10.72
CA THR A 32 7.46 11.78 11.00
C THR A 32 6.30 11.35 11.89
N SER A 33 5.78 10.13 11.71
CA SER A 33 4.72 9.58 12.58
C SER A 33 5.20 9.43 14.03
N TYR A 34 6.42 8.93 14.22
CA TYR A 34 7.01 8.81 15.56
C TYR A 34 7.19 10.18 16.22
N ARG A 35 7.70 11.17 15.48
CA ARG A 35 7.87 12.54 15.99
C ARG A 35 6.53 13.17 16.39
N ALA A 36 5.49 12.99 15.57
CA ALA A 36 4.15 13.47 15.88
C ALA A 36 3.55 12.75 17.10
N ALA A 37 3.70 11.43 17.18
CA ALA A 37 3.26 10.66 18.35
C ALA A 37 3.93 11.15 19.64
N ARG A 38 5.26 11.32 19.64
CA ARG A 38 6.01 11.86 20.79
C ARG A 38 5.60 13.28 21.15
N PHE A 39 5.31 14.11 20.15
CA PHE A 39 4.79 15.45 20.40
C PHE A 39 3.45 15.40 21.15
N LEU A 40 2.53 14.52 20.74
CA LEU A 40 1.24 14.34 21.41
C LEU A 40 1.39 13.80 22.84
N GLU A 41 2.22 12.78 23.04
CA GLU A 41 2.49 12.23 24.38
C GLU A 41 3.09 13.28 25.31
N ASN A 42 4.14 13.99 24.86
CA ASN A 42 4.90 14.90 25.71
C ASN A 42 4.13 16.18 26.07
N ASN A 43 3.35 16.73 25.14
CA ASN A 43 2.70 18.03 25.33
C ASN A 43 1.26 17.93 25.82
N TYR A 44 0.61 16.78 25.63
CA TYR A 44 -0.81 16.61 25.96
C TYR A 44 -1.10 15.37 26.82
N GLY A 45 -0.08 14.60 27.23
CA GLY A 45 -0.27 13.38 28.02
C GLY A 45 -1.10 12.31 27.31
N ALA A 46 -1.17 12.38 25.98
CA ALA A 46 -1.99 11.50 25.16
C ALA A 46 -1.47 10.06 25.17
N LYS A 47 -2.38 9.09 25.06
CA LYS A 47 -2.04 7.75 24.57
C LYS A 47 -2.14 7.76 23.06
N VAL A 48 -1.14 7.20 22.39
CA VAL A 48 -1.04 7.21 20.93
C VAL A 48 -0.67 5.84 20.37
N ALA A 49 -1.22 5.51 19.21
CA ALA A 49 -0.84 4.36 18.41
C ALA A 49 -0.57 4.83 16.97
N THR A 50 0.64 4.57 16.47
CA THR A 50 0.99 4.85 15.07
C THR A 50 0.66 3.64 14.21
N ILE A 51 -0.07 3.85 13.13
CA ILE A 51 -0.40 2.83 12.14
C ILE A 51 0.44 3.11 10.87
N PRO A 52 1.39 2.22 10.52
CA PRO A 52 2.28 2.41 9.37
C PRO A 52 1.58 2.07 8.05
N ILE A 53 2.17 2.49 6.93
CA ILE A 53 1.65 2.25 5.56
C ILE A 53 1.39 0.76 5.30
N ALA A 54 2.28 -0.11 5.79
CA ALA A 54 2.20 -1.55 5.60
C ALA A 54 2.50 -2.30 6.91
N TYR A 55 3.75 -2.69 7.17
CA TYR A 55 4.13 -3.56 8.29
C TYR A 55 4.61 -2.80 9.54
N PRO A 56 4.52 -3.41 10.75
CA PRO A 56 3.93 -4.72 11.04
C PRO A 56 2.40 -4.64 11.25
N PHE A 57 1.74 -5.79 11.13
CA PHE A 57 0.36 -6.03 11.56
C PHE A 57 0.21 -7.49 12.00
N GLU A 58 -0.79 -7.77 12.83
CA GLU A 58 -1.02 -9.13 13.30
C GLU A 58 -1.72 -9.97 12.22
N MET A 59 -1.27 -11.21 12.07
CA MET A 59 -1.87 -12.17 11.16
C MET A 59 -2.73 -13.16 11.94
N HIS A 60 -3.97 -13.36 11.50
CA HIS A 60 -4.92 -14.22 12.18
C HIS A 60 -5.59 -15.18 11.21
N ASN A 61 -5.90 -16.39 11.69
CA ASN A 61 -6.57 -17.42 10.89
C ASN A 61 -8.09 -17.20 10.80
N ASP A 62 -8.67 -16.44 11.71
CA ASP A 62 -10.11 -16.22 11.83
C ASP A 62 -10.64 -15.07 10.94
N ARG A 63 -9.74 -14.29 10.34
CA ARG A 63 -10.08 -13.18 9.44
C ARG A 63 -9.20 -13.15 8.21
N LYS A 64 -9.80 -12.77 7.07
CA LYS A 64 -9.11 -12.66 5.77
C LYS A 64 -8.37 -11.32 5.57
N ALA A 65 -8.60 -10.34 6.45
CA ALA A 65 -8.03 -9.00 6.30
C ALA A 65 -6.52 -9.02 6.60
N VAL A 66 -5.73 -8.49 5.66
CA VAL A 66 -4.26 -8.43 5.73
C VAL A 66 -3.79 -7.06 6.27
N ALA A 67 -4.54 -6.48 7.21
CA ALA A 67 -4.23 -5.23 7.92
C ALA A 67 -5.26 -4.99 9.03
N ASP A 68 -4.85 -4.31 10.11
CA ASP A 68 -5.73 -3.95 11.23
C ASP A 68 -6.56 -2.67 10.98
N PHE A 69 -6.14 -1.84 10.03
CA PHE A 69 -6.70 -0.50 9.84
C PHE A 69 -6.69 -0.07 8.37
N SER A 70 -7.80 0.50 7.88
CA SER A 70 -7.87 1.00 6.51
C SER A 70 -7.52 2.49 6.43
N HIS A 71 -6.30 2.79 5.99
CA HIS A 71 -5.89 4.18 5.76
C HIS A 71 -6.74 4.91 4.73
N ARG A 72 -7.25 4.21 3.71
CA ARG A 72 -8.06 4.83 2.65
C ARG A 72 -9.38 5.37 3.19
N HIS A 73 -10.11 4.54 3.94
CA HIS A 73 -11.36 4.95 4.57
C HIS A 73 -11.14 6.05 5.60
N ALA A 74 -10.09 5.96 6.40
CA ALA A 74 -9.74 7.00 7.36
C ALA A 74 -9.39 8.33 6.68
N ALA A 75 -8.69 8.30 5.55
CA ALA A 75 -8.36 9.51 4.80
C ALA A 75 -9.61 10.19 4.24
N VAL A 76 -10.55 9.40 3.69
CA VAL A 76 -11.83 9.91 3.21
C VAL A 76 -12.67 10.47 4.37
N ALA A 77 -12.76 9.75 5.49
CA ALA A 77 -13.46 10.21 6.69
C ALA A 77 -12.85 11.48 7.31
N ALA A 78 -11.53 11.66 7.17
CA ALA A 78 -10.82 12.85 7.63
C ALA A 78 -10.92 14.05 6.66
N GLY A 79 -11.61 13.90 5.52
CA GLY A 79 -11.65 14.95 4.50
C GLY A 79 -10.28 15.18 3.88
N LEU A 80 -9.63 14.12 3.38
CA LEU A 80 -8.38 14.23 2.61
C LEU A 80 -8.56 13.85 1.13
N GLY A 81 -9.74 13.43 0.71
CA GLY A 81 -10.02 13.07 -0.68
C GLY A 81 -11.27 12.22 -0.85
N THR A 82 -11.47 11.72 -2.06
CA THR A 82 -12.57 10.81 -2.42
C THR A 82 -12.04 9.51 -3.00
N PHE A 83 -12.84 8.45 -2.97
CA PHE A 83 -12.50 7.21 -3.66
C PHE A 83 -12.63 7.40 -5.17
N GLY A 84 -11.59 7.02 -5.91
CA GLY A 84 -11.68 6.83 -7.36
C GLY A 84 -12.21 5.45 -7.72
N ARG A 85 -12.57 5.24 -9.00
CA ARG A 85 -13.04 3.95 -9.52
C ARG A 85 -12.07 2.79 -9.23
N HIS A 86 -10.76 3.05 -9.23
CA HIS A 86 -9.70 2.10 -8.87
C HIS A 86 -9.58 1.80 -7.37
N ASN A 87 -10.51 2.29 -6.55
CA ASN A 87 -10.56 2.06 -5.10
C ASN A 87 -9.32 2.59 -4.33
N LEU A 88 -8.65 3.61 -4.86
CA LEU A 88 -7.65 4.41 -4.13
C LEU A 88 -8.22 5.80 -3.87
N VAL A 89 -7.68 6.49 -2.88
CA VAL A 89 -8.06 7.87 -2.57
C VAL A 89 -7.40 8.82 -3.55
N ILE A 90 -8.18 9.72 -4.12
CA ILE A 90 -7.72 10.86 -4.91
C ILE A 90 -7.69 12.06 -3.97
N HIS A 91 -6.51 12.62 -3.73
CA HIS A 91 -6.30 13.81 -2.91
C HIS A 91 -6.40 15.07 -3.78
N PRO A 92 -7.06 16.16 -3.33
CA PRO A 92 -7.29 17.35 -4.16
C PRO A 92 -6.01 18.01 -4.67
N ARG A 93 -4.91 17.93 -3.91
CA ARG A 93 -3.60 18.48 -4.31
C ARG A 93 -2.65 17.48 -4.97
N PHE A 94 -2.76 16.20 -4.64
CA PHE A 94 -1.74 15.19 -4.99
C PHE A 94 -2.27 14.14 -5.96
N GLY A 95 -3.55 14.20 -6.31
CA GLY A 95 -4.19 13.14 -7.06
C GLY A 95 -4.09 11.81 -6.32
N THR A 96 -3.81 10.76 -7.08
CA THR A 96 -3.53 9.42 -6.56
C THR A 96 -2.09 9.23 -6.09
N ARG A 97 -1.19 10.21 -6.29
CA ARG A 97 0.23 10.14 -5.89
C ARG A 97 0.37 10.50 -4.41
N VAL A 98 -0.36 9.79 -3.57
CA VAL A 98 -0.43 10.03 -2.12
C VAL A 98 -0.46 8.70 -1.36
N ASN A 99 0.28 8.64 -0.26
CA ASN A 99 0.13 7.60 0.75
C ASN A 99 -0.23 8.23 2.09
N PHE A 100 -0.86 7.44 2.95
CA PHE A 100 -1.34 7.90 4.23
C PHE A 100 -0.81 7.02 5.36
N VAL A 101 -0.61 7.65 6.51
CA VAL A 101 -0.41 6.97 7.79
C VAL A 101 -1.39 7.55 8.80
N SER A 102 -1.71 6.77 9.82
CA SER A 102 -2.63 7.17 10.88
C SER A 102 -1.91 7.25 12.21
N ILE A 103 -2.31 8.22 13.01
CA ILE A 103 -2.01 8.27 14.44
C ILE A 103 -3.37 8.24 15.13
N ILE A 104 -3.61 7.19 15.90
CA ILE A 104 -4.81 7.03 16.72
C ILE A 104 -4.45 7.56 18.11
N SER A 105 -5.33 8.34 18.70
CA SER A 105 -5.13 8.90 20.03
C SER A 105 -6.44 8.97 20.80
N ASN A 106 -6.34 9.01 22.13
CA ASN A 106 -7.46 9.24 23.04
C ASN A 106 -7.74 10.72 23.30
N LEU A 107 -7.04 11.64 22.63
CA LEU A 107 -7.33 13.06 22.72
C LEU A 107 -8.73 13.35 22.17
N ASP A 108 -9.47 14.17 22.90
CA ASP A 108 -10.74 14.71 22.43
C ASP A 108 -10.46 15.82 21.41
N MET A 109 -10.81 15.56 20.16
CA MET A 109 -10.54 16.44 19.02
C MET A 109 -11.80 16.61 18.20
N GLU A 110 -12.09 17.84 17.80
CA GLU A 110 -13.15 18.10 16.85
C GLU A 110 -12.87 17.42 15.50
N SER A 111 -13.89 16.78 14.95
CA SER A 111 -13.81 16.17 13.64
C SER A 111 -13.84 17.24 12.55
N THR A 112 -12.87 17.19 11.64
CA THR A 112 -12.88 17.98 10.41
C THR A 112 -13.81 17.31 9.39
N LEU A 113 -15.11 17.55 9.52
CA LEU A 113 -16.13 17.15 8.54
C LEU A 113 -16.02 18.01 7.27
N GLN A 114 -14.96 17.85 6.49
CA GLN A 114 -14.93 18.39 5.13
C GLN A 114 -15.42 17.33 4.15
N LYS A 115 -16.63 17.56 3.62
CA LYS A 115 -17.08 16.85 2.41
C LYS A 115 -16.26 17.36 1.24
N HIS A 116 -15.50 16.48 0.61
CA HIS A 116 -14.91 16.79 -0.69
C HIS A 116 -15.90 16.47 -1.80
N GLU A 117 -15.87 17.33 -2.82
CA GLU A 117 -16.46 17.02 -4.12
C GLU A 117 -15.83 15.75 -4.68
N ASP A 118 -16.61 14.98 -5.42
CA ASP A 118 -16.12 13.79 -6.10
C ASP A 118 -15.04 14.18 -7.14
N LEU A 119 -13.79 13.80 -6.86
CA LEU A 119 -12.66 14.09 -7.71
C LEU A 119 -12.51 13.11 -8.87
N CYS A 120 -13.25 11.99 -8.89
CA CYS A 120 -13.11 10.99 -9.95
C CYS A 120 -13.83 11.43 -11.23
N VAL A 121 -13.07 11.63 -12.30
CA VAL A 121 -13.62 12.00 -13.63
C VAL A 121 -14.16 10.83 -14.44
N ARG A 122 -14.20 9.61 -13.87
CA ARG A 122 -14.72 8.38 -14.50
C ARG A 122 -14.19 8.13 -15.92
N CYS A 123 -12.89 8.36 -16.11
CA CYS A 123 -12.22 8.21 -17.42
C CYS A 123 -11.81 6.77 -17.76
N ASP A 124 -11.99 5.82 -16.83
CA ASP A 124 -11.71 4.40 -16.99
C ASP A 124 -10.25 3.97 -17.29
N LEU A 125 -9.33 4.92 -17.44
CA LEU A 125 -7.90 4.68 -17.65
C LEU A 125 -7.30 3.72 -16.62
N CYS A 126 -7.74 3.77 -15.36
CA CYS A 126 -7.24 2.86 -14.32
C CYS A 126 -7.68 1.41 -14.53
N VAL A 127 -8.86 1.20 -15.09
CA VAL A 127 -9.41 -0.13 -15.38
C VAL A 127 -8.75 -0.68 -16.64
N GLU A 128 -8.66 0.14 -17.69
CA GLU A 128 -8.00 -0.21 -18.96
C GLU A 128 -6.53 -0.59 -18.77
N ASN A 129 -5.80 0.15 -17.92
CA ASN A 129 -4.38 -0.08 -17.67
C ASN A 129 -4.10 -1.03 -16.49
N CYS A 130 -5.11 -1.70 -15.94
CA CYS A 130 -4.93 -2.64 -14.84
C CYS A 130 -4.33 -3.97 -15.35
N PRO A 131 -3.07 -4.31 -15.01
CA PRO A 131 -2.43 -5.52 -15.54
C PRO A 131 -3.08 -6.79 -14.99
N GLY A 132 -3.67 -6.71 -13.80
CA GLY A 132 -4.38 -7.82 -13.16
C GLY A 132 -5.84 -7.97 -13.57
N ARG A 133 -6.42 -7.01 -14.32
CA ARG A 133 -7.88 -6.95 -14.57
C ARG A 133 -8.68 -7.12 -13.27
N ALA A 134 -8.29 -6.31 -12.28
CA ALA A 134 -8.72 -6.43 -10.90
C ALA A 134 -9.80 -5.39 -10.51
N LEU A 135 -10.29 -4.60 -11.47
CA LEU A 135 -11.14 -3.42 -11.24
C LEU A 135 -12.44 -3.47 -12.05
N ASP A 136 -13.00 -4.68 -12.21
CA ASP A 136 -14.19 -4.91 -13.04
C ASP A 136 -15.44 -4.17 -12.51
N HIS A 137 -15.50 -3.93 -11.20
CA HIS A 137 -16.58 -3.21 -10.52
C HIS A 137 -16.05 -1.95 -9.83
N GLU A 138 -16.76 -0.83 -9.97
CA GLU A 138 -16.38 0.44 -9.35
C GLU A 138 -16.28 0.32 -7.83
N GLY A 139 -15.19 0.85 -7.27
CA GLY A 139 -14.94 0.82 -5.82
C GLY A 139 -14.57 -0.55 -5.27
N ILE A 140 -14.49 -1.59 -6.10
CA ILE A 140 -14.14 -2.95 -5.68
C ILE A 140 -12.86 -3.37 -6.38
N THR A 141 -11.90 -3.85 -5.58
CA THR A 141 -10.67 -4.46 -6.10
C THR A 141 -10.71 -5.95 -5.85
N ASP A 142 -10.55 -6.75 -6.90
CA ASP A 142 -10.21 -8.16 -6.75
C ASP A 142 -8.78 -8.25 -6.21
N VAL A 143 -8.67 -8.44 -4.89
CA VAL A 143 -7.40 -8.42 -4.17
C VAL A 143 -6.47 -9.53 -4.66
N MET A 144 -7.00 -10.71 -5.03
CA MET A 144 -6.19 -11.83 -5.48
C MET A 144 -5.59 -11.56 -6.85
N LYS A 145 -6.36 -10.99 -7.78
CA LYS A 145 -5.84 -10.55 -9.08
C LYS A 145 -4.84 -9.40 -8.95
N CYS A 146 -5.11 -8.45 -8.05
CA CYS A 146 -4.24 -7.31 -7.79
C CYS A 146 -2.90 -7.75 -7.21
N MET A 147 -2.90 -8.59 -6.16
CA MET A 147 -1.71 -9.02 -5.44
C MET A 147 -0.71 -9.78 -6.32
N LYS A 148 -1.17 -10.55 -7.32
CA LYS A 148 -0.27 -11.20 -8.29
C LYS A 148 0.62 -10.21 -9.05
N ASN A 149 0.18 -8.96 -9.18
CA ASN A 149 0.91 -7.89 -9.87
C ASN A 149 1.53 -6.89 -8.89
N SER A 150 0.82 -6.55 -7.82
CA SER A 150 1.30 -5.56 -6.85
C SER A 150 2.29 -6.13 -5.85
N LEU A 151 2.21 -7.42 -5.53
CA LEU A 151 3.07 -8.14 -4.59
C LEU A 151 3.50 -9.49 -5.20
N PRO A 152 4.18 -9.50 -6.36
CA PRO A 152 4.47 -10.74 -7.11
C PRO A 152 5.37 -11.71 -6.32
N TYR A 153 6.11 -11.23 -5.32
CA TYR A 153 6.95 -12.02 -4.42
C TYR A 153 6.48 -11.93 -2.97
N GLY A 154 5.18 -11.69 -2.76
CA GLY A 154 4.58 -11.65 -1.42
C GLY A 154 4.30 -13.05 -0.86
N LEU A 155 3.62 -13.09 0.29
CA LEU A 155 3.34 -14.33 1.04
C LEU A 155 2.71 -15.45 0.19
N VAL A 156 1.77 -15.13 -0.70
CA VAL A 156 1.10 -16.14 -1.53
C VAL A 156 2.09 -16.83 -2.47
N GLU A 157 3.02 -16.06 -3.05
CA GLU A 157 4.06 -16.61 -3.93
C GLU A 157 5.09 -17.41 -3.12
N ASP A 158 5.47 -16.94 -1.93
CA ASP A 158 6.39 -17.65 -1.04
C ASP A 158 5.82 -19.03 -0.63
N ILE A 159 4.54 -19.08 -0.23
CA ILE A 159 3.83 -20.34 0.04
C ILE A 159 3.86 -21.25 -1.20
N GLY A 160 3.57 -20.71 -2.38
CA GLY A 160 3.58 -21.47 -3.63
C GLY A 160 4.96 -22.04 -3.96
N PHE A 161 6.03 -21.27 -3.72
CA PHE A 161 7.40 -21.72 -3.90
C PHE A 161 7.74 -22.89 -2.96
N TRP A 162 7.42 -22.77 -1.67
CA TRP A 162 7.75 -23.81 -0.69
C TRP A 162 6.94 -25.10 -0.86
N ILE A 163 5.67 -25.00 -1.27
CA ILE A 163 4.88 -26.19 -1.65
C ILE A 163 5.51 -26.89 -2.84
N GLN A 164 5.93 -26.15 -3.89
CA GLN A 164 6.60 -26.75 -5.04
C GLN A 164 7.93 -27.39 -4.63
N PHE A 165 8.73 -26.69 -3.82
CA PHE A 165 10.03 -27.16 -3.35
C PHE A 165 9.90 -28.50 -2.58
N ALA A 166 8.92 -28.59 -1.68
CA ALA A 166 8.65 -29.79 -0.89
C ALA A 166 8.23 -31.01 -1.73
N ASN A 167 7.64 -30.78 -2.92
CA ASN A 167 7.19 -31.84 -3.83
C ASN A 167 8.19 -32.14 -4.96
N SER A 168 9.38 -31.52 -4.95
CA SER A 168 10.40 -31.68 -6.00
C SER A 168 11.52 -32.65 -5.57
N SER A 169 12.24 -33.21 -6.55
CA SER A 169 13.44 -34.02 -6.31
C SER A 169 14.61 -33.21 -5.73
N PRO A 170 15.61 -33.85 -5.09
CA PRO A 170 16.77 -33.13 -4.55
C PRO A 170 17.55 -32.31 -5.59
N GLU A 171 17.64 -32.78 -6.83
CA GLU A 171 18.28 -32.08 -7.94
C GLU A 171 17.50 -30.82 -8.34
N GLU A 172 16.17 -30.95 -8.48
CA GLU A 172 15.28 -29.82 -8.78
C GLU A 172 15.29 -28.78 -7.65
N GLN A 173 15.30 -29.22 -6.38
CA GLN A 173 15.40 -28.35 -5.23
C GLN A 173 16.66 -27.47 -5.29
N LYS A 174 17.82 -28.05 -5.60
CA LYS A 174 19.07 -27.29 -5.77
C LYS A 174 18.93 -26.27 -6.89
N GLU A 175 18.35 -26.65 -8.02
CA GLU A 175 18.12 -25.74 -9.13
C GLU A 175 17.19 -24.58 -8.76
N MET A 176 16.09 -24.86 -8.05
CA MET A 176 15.11 -23.87 -7.61
C MET A 176 15.76 -22.77 -6.75
N LEU A 177 16.71 -23.14 -5.88
CA LEU A 177 17.43 -22.19 -5.02
C LEU A 177 18.43 -21.31 -5.78
N MET A 178 18.80 -21.68 -7.01
CA MET A 178 19.70 -20.90 -7.87
C MET A 178 18.96 -19.99 -8.86
N ARG A 179 17.62 -20.09 -8.94
CA ARG A 179 16.81 -19.30 -9.88
C ARG A 179 16.48 -17.90 -9.34
N GLU A 180 16.27 -16.95 -10.25
CA GLU A 180 15.89 -15.57 -9.95
C GLU A 180 14.66 -15.48 -9.03
N ARG A 181 13.69 -16.38 -9.21
CA ARG A 181 12.49 -16.47 -8.37
C ARG A 181 12.82 -16.55 -6.88
N TYR A 182 13.77 -17.40 -6.49
CA TYR A 182 14.16 -17.53 -5.09
C TYR A 182 14.92 -16.28 -4.60
N ALA A 183 15.79 -15.70 -5.43
CA ALA A 183 16.48 -14.45 -5.09
C ALA A 183 15.48 -13.30 -4.83
N ASN A 184 14.45 -13.16 -5.66
CA ASN A 184 13.41 -12.15 -5.49
C ASN A 184 12.52 -12.41 -4.25
N LEU A 185 12.16 -13.67 -3.97
CA LEU A 185 11.46 -14.04 -2.74
C LEU A 185 12.28 -13.70 -1.48
N LYS A 186 13.57 -14.02 -1.49
CA LYS A 186 14.48 -13.68 -0.39
C LYS A 186 14.59 -12.18 -0.22
N GLN A 187 14.75 -11.42 -1.31
CA GLN A 187 14.80 -9.96 -1.23
C GLN A 187 13.48 -9.37 -0.66
N SER A 188 12.33 -9.86 -1.12
CA SER A 188 11.02 -9.44 -0.66
C SER A 188 10.83 -9.64 0.85
N ALA A 189 11.25 -10.80 1.37
CA ALA A 189 11.18 -11.09 2.81
C ALA A 189 12.01 -10.10 3.68
N HIS A 190 13.11 -9.55 3.16
CA HIS A 190 13.96 -8.61 3.91
C HIS A 190 13.47 -7.16 3.82
N LEU A 191 12.88 -6.76 2.69
CA LEU A 191 12.36 -5.39 2.50
C LEU A 191 10.93 -5.20 3.04
N GLY A 192 10.24 -6.30 3.37
CA GLY A 192 8.78 -6.35 3.51
C GLY A 192 8.12 -6.50 2.13
N ASN A 193 6.88 -7.01 2.09
CA ASN A 193 6.18 -7.34 0.84
C ASN A 193 6.33 -6.21 -0.20
N GLN A 194 7.10 -6.48 -1.25
CA GLN A 194 7.53 -5.49 -2.23
C GLN A 194 6.34 -5.02 -3.08
N TYR A 195 5.93 -3.76 -2.88
CA TYR A 195 4.89 -3.14 -3.71
C TYR A 195 5.48 -2.75 -5.07
N MET A 196 5.07 -3.47 -6.13
CA MET A 196 5.67 -3.35 -7.47
C MET A 196 4.73 -2.78 -8.55
N CYS A 197 3.44 -2.58 -8.25
CA CYS A 197 2.47 -2.10 -9.25
C CYS A 197 1.92 -0.70 -8.90
N PHE A 198 2.42 0.31 -9.61
CA PHE A 198 2.00 1.71 -9.42
C PHE A 198 0.99 2.19 -10.47
N ASN A 199 0.40 1.29 -11.28
CA ASN A 199 -0.42 1.65 -12.45
C ASN A 199 -1.61 2.55 -12.11
N CYS A 200 -2.40 2.21 -11.08
CA CYS A 200 -3.53 3.04 -10.67
C CYS A 200 -3.09 4.45 -10.23
N MET A 201 -1.92 4.56 -9.60
CA MET A 201 -1.36 5.86 -9.21
C MET A 201 -0.91 6.65 -10.44
N LYS A 202 -0.03 6.09 -11.27
CA LYS A 202 0.55 6.84 -12.41
C LYS A 202 -0.45 7.17 -13.52
N THR A 203 -1.45 6.32 -13.76
CA THR A 203 -2.38 6.48 -14.90
C THR A 203 -3.54 7.43 -14.61
N CYS A 204 -3.83 7.73 -13.34
CA CYS A 204 -4.91 8.63 -13.01
C CYS A 204 -4.54 10.05 -13.46
N PRO A 205 -5.39 10.73 -14.26
CA PRO A 205 -5.09 12.07 -14.78
C PRO A 205 -5.35 13.17 -13.74
N VAL A 206 -5.99 12.84 -12.61
CA VAL A 206 -6.32 13.81 -11.57
C VAL A 206 -5.10 14.06 -10.70
N GLY A 207 -4.72 15.33 -10.54
CA GLY A 207 -3.57 15.74 -9.73
C GLY A 207 -2.20 15.41 -10.34
N CYS A 208 -2.15 15.28 -11.67
CA CYS A 208 -0.93 15.29 -12.48
C CYS A 208 -0.31 16.69 -12.54
#